data_AF-Q5NPN8-F1
#
_entry.id   AF-Q5NPN8-F1
#
_cell.length_a   1.000
_cell.length_b   1.000
_cell.length_c   1.000
_cell.angle_alpha   90.00
_cell.angle_beta   90.00
_cell.angle_gamma   90.00
#
_symmetry.space_group_name_H-M   'P 1'
#
loop_
_entity.id
_entity.type
_entity.pdbx_description
1 polymer ?
#
loop_
_entity_poly.entity_id
_entity_poly.type
_entity_poly.pdbx_seq_one_letter_code
_entity_poly.pdbx_strand_id
1 'polypeptide(L)'
;MPSPCNKLKLLRKAAKPPITIRALAEAIDMPASSYAFYEDMNRFKKKYLPLELTRKIAAVLMNHQINPEDILALSGLTSYELKTEISAIRQIMPPIQFVKMNMALPNETLLAEMFEDLLADLDLNAPKKEIAYNLAQHLPEALSETARKIPDKIH
;
A
#
# COMPACT_ATOMS: atom_id res chain seq x y z
N MET A 1 -32.64 0.48 4.17
CA MET A 1 -31.17 0.64 4.09
C MET A 1 -30.52 -0.73 4.29
N PRO A 2 -29.49 -1.12 3.52
CA PRO A 2 -28.81 -2.39 3.72
C PRO A 2 -28.24 -2.47 5.13
N SER A 3 -28.33 -3.64 5.77
CA SER A 3 -27.72 -3.86 7.09
C SER A 3 -26.21 -3.62 7.05
N PRO A 4 -25.60 -3.07 8.12
CA PRO A 4 -24.16 -2.82 8.16
C PRO A 4 -23.33 -4.10 7.90
N CYS A 5 -23.83 -5.27 8.32
CA CYS A 5 -23.23 -6.57 8.06
C CYS A 5 -23.08 -6.87 6.57
N ASN A 6 -24.15 -6.66 5.79
CA ASN A 6 -24.12 -6.94 4.36
C ASN A 6 -23.20 -5.97 3.63
N LYS A 7 -23.21 -4.69 4.03
CA LYS A 7 -22.27 -3.69 3.49
C LYS A 7 -20.83 -4.07 3.78
N LEU A 8 -20.50 -4.43 5.03
CA LEU A 8 -19.16 -4.85 5.41
C LEU A 8 -18.69 -6.05 4.58
N LYS A 9 -19.55 -7.06 4.42
CA LYS A 9 -19.26 -8.25 3.61
C LYS A 9 -19.00 -7.90 2.14
N LEU A 10 -19.76 -6.96 1.58
CA LEU A 10 -19.56 -6.49 0.20
C LEU A 10 -18.24 -5.72 0.06
N LEU A 11 -17.91 -4.83 0.99
CA LEU A 11 -16.66 -4.08 1.00
C LEU A 11 -15.45 -5.01 1.08
N ARG A 12 -15.49 -6.02 1.97
CA ARG A 12 -14.42 -7.02 2.05
C ARG A 12 -14.27 -7.82 0.74
N LYS A 13 -15.38 -8.20 0.11
CA LYS A 13 -15.35 -8.92 -1.17
C LYS A 13 -14.84 -8.06 -2.34
N ALA A 14 -15.03 -6.75 -2.29
CA ALA A 14 -14.56 -5.80 -3.30
C ALA A 14 -13.06 -5.47 -3.18
N ALA A 15 -12.42 -5.88 -2.08
CA ALA A 15 -11.01 -5.62 -1.77
C ALA A 15 -10.06 -6.16 -2.87
N LYS A 16 -9.01 -5.40 -3.18
CA LYS A 16 -7.97 -5.73 -4.16
C LYS A 16 -6.57 -5.51 -3.58
N PRO A 17 -5.77 -6.57 -3.36
CA PRO A 17 -6.07 -7.99 -3.60
C PRO A 17 -7.20 -8.52 -2.68
N PRO A 18 -7.89 -9.62 -3.05
CA PRO A 18 -8.97 -10.16 -2.24
C PRO A 18 -8.49 -10.58 -0.84
N ILE A 19 -9.30 -10.31 0.18
CA ILE A 19 -8.99 -10.71 1.57
C ILE A 19 -10.07 -11.63 2.15
N THR A 20 -9.62 -12.73 2.76
CA THR A 20 -10.50 -13.70 3.42
C THR A 20 -10.93 -13.20 4.80
N ILE A 21 -11.99 -13.79 5.36
CA ILE A 21 -12.44 -13.49 6.74
C ILE A 21 -11.31 -13.78 7.73
N ARG A 22 -10.58 -14.89 7.57
CA ARG A 22 -9.48 -15.28 8.46
C ARG A 22 -8.34 -14.27 8.40
N ALA A 23 -7.88 -13.92 7.20
CA ALA A 23 -6.78 -12.97 7.01
C ALA A 23 -7.13 -11.58 7.54
N LEU A 24 -8.36 -11.10 7.32
CA LEU A 24 -8.78 -9.82 7.87
C LEU A 24 -8.90 -9.85 9.39
N ALA A 25 -9.43 -10.93 9.97
CA ALA A 25 -9.54 -11.09 11.41
C ALA A 25 -8.15 -11.11 12.09
N GLU A 26 -7.20 -11.82 11.49
CA GLU A 26 -5.79 -11.83 11.91
C GLU A 26 -5.17 -10.43 11.85
N ALA A 27 -5.38 -9.70 10.74
CA ALA A 27 -4.84 -8.35 10.57
C ALA A 27 -5.37 -7.31 11.57
N ILE A 28 -6.56 -7.53 12.15
CA ILE A 28 -7.13 -6.64 13.18
C ILE A 28 -6.94 -7.17 14.62
N ASP A 29 -6.16 -8.23 14.77
CA ASP A 29 -5.90 -8.92 16.04
C ASP A 29 -7.19 -9.41 16.73
N MET A 30 -7.98 -10.19 15.99
CA MET A 30 -9.27 -10.74 16.44
C MET A 30 -9.45 -12.21 16.01
N PRO A 31 -10.08 -13.06 16.83
CA PRO A 31 -10.49 -14.39 16.40
C PRO A 31 -11.44 -14.36 15.20
N ALA A 32 -11.22 -15.25 14.22
CA ALA A 32 -12.03 -15.30 12.99
C ALA A 32 -13.54 -15.52 13.26
N SER A 33 -13.89 -16.26 14.31
CA SER A 33 -15.28 -16.45 14.76
C SER A 33 -15.93 -15.15 15.25
N SER A 34 -15.16 -14.32 15.97
CA SER A 34 -15.60 -13.02 16.46
C SER A 34 -15.76 -12.03 15.32
N TYR A 35 -14.87 -12.04 14.32
CA TYR A 35 -15.04 -11.22 13.13
C TYR A 35 -16.26 -11.65 12.30
N ALA A 36 -16.44 -12.96 12.08
CA ALA A 36 -17.57 -13.51 11.32
C ALA A 36 -18.93 -13.12 11.91
N PHE A 37 -19.03 -12.93 13.23
CA PHE A 37 -20.25 -12.43 13.88
C PHE A 37 -20.71 -11.07 13.31
N TYR A 38 -19.78 -10.17 12.97
CA TYR A 38 -20.12 -8.83 12.46
C TYR A 38 -20.51 -8.83 10.97
N GLU A 39 -20.13 -9.85 10.19
CA GLU A 39 -20.61 -10.04 8.81
C GLU A 39 -21.92 -10.88 8.74
N ASP A 40 -22.32 -11.54 9.82
CA ASP A 40 -23.50 -12.39 9.89
C ASP A 40 -24.75 -11.60 10.35
N MET A 41 -25.65 -11.34 9.39
CA MET A 41 -26.91 -10.62 9.64
C MET A 41 -27.85 -11.36 10.60
N ASN A 42 -27.73 -12.68 10.74
CA ASN A 42 -28.57 -13.45 11.66
C ASN A 42 -28.13 -13.27 13.11
N ARG A 43 -26.83 -12.98 13.33
CA ARG A 43 -26.23 -12.84 14.66
C ARG A 43 -26.11 -11.38 15.09
N PHE A 44 -25.64 -10.51 14.21
CA PHE A 44 -25.50 -9.09 14.52
C PHE A 44 -26.73 -8.29 14.08
N LYS A 45 -27.49 -7.81 15.07
CA LYS A 45 -28.77 -7.10 14.85
C LYS A 45 -28.68 -5.59 15.09
N LYS A 46 -27.53 -5.07 15.50
CA LYS A 46 -27.37 -3.63 15.77
C LYS A 46 -27.33 -2.85 14.45
N LYS A 47 -27.84 -1.62 14.51
CA LYS A 47 -27.89 -0.71 13.36
C LYS A 47 -26.52 -0.22 12.90
N TYR A 48 -25.55 -0.18 13.81
CA TYR A 48 -24.21 0.34 13.60
C TYR A 48 -23.16 -0.60 14.17
N LEU A 49 -22.01 -0.69 13.51
CA LEU A 49 -20.83 -1.40 14.00
C LEU A 49 -20.11 -0.59 15.08
N PRO A 50 -19.38 -1.24 16.01
CA PRO A 50 -18.53 -0.53 16.96
C PRO A 50 -17.49 0.34 16.23
N LEU A 51 -17.32 1.58 16.66
CA LEU A 51 -16.40 2.54 16.03
C LEU A 51 -14.96 2.00 15.97
N GLU A 52 -14.44 1.52 17.09
CA GLU A 52 -13.09 0.95 17.17
C GLU A 52 -12.88 -0.21 16.20
N LEU A 53 -13.90 -1.06 16.03
CA LEU A 53 -13.86 -2.15 15.05
C LEU A 53 -13.78 -1.59 13.63
N THR A 54 -14.63 -0.61 13.29
CA THR A 54 -14.60 0.01 11.96
C THR A 54 -13.30 0.74 11.68
N ARG A 55 -12.65 1.35 12.69
CA ARG A 55 -11.34 2.00 12.55
C ARG A 55 -10.26 1.00 12.18
N LYS A 56 -10.18 -0.13 12.91
CA LYS A 56 -9.25 -1.22 12.61
C LYS A 56 -9.48 -1.81 11.21
N ILE A 57 -10.74 -2.06 10.84
CA ILE A 57 -11.06 -2.62 9.52
C ILE A 57 -10.74 -1.62 8.41
N ALA A 58 -11.03 -0.33 8.60
CA ALA A 58 -10.73 0.72 7.63
C ALA A 58 -9.22 0.84 7.37
N ALA A 59 -8.40 0.79 8.41
CA ALA A 59 -6.95 0.82 8.29
C ALA A 59 -6.40 -0.35 7.44
N VAL A 60 -6.93 -1.57 7.64
CA VAL A 60 -6.51 -2.75 6.88
C VAL A 60 -7.03 -2.67 5.44
N LEU A 61 -8.33 -2.47 5.23
CA LEU A 61 -8.95 -2.53 3.91
C LEU A 61 -8.55 -1.36 2.99
N MET A 62 -8.04 -0.25 3.53
CA MET A 62 -7.44 0.83 2.74
C MET A 62 -6.25 0.34 1.92
N ASN A 63 -5.43 -0.56 2.46
CA ASN A 63 -4.32 -1.22 1.73
C ASN A 63 -4.83 -2.13 0.60
N HIS A 64 -6.12 -2.49 0.64
CA HIS A 64 -6.80 -3.28 -0.39
C HIS A 64 -7.73 -2.41 -1.26
N GLN A 65 -7.43 -1.12 -1.42
CA GLN A 65 -8.13 -0.19 -2.30
C GLN A 65 -9.60 0.07 -1.95
N ILE A 66 -9.98 -0.14 -0.69
CA ILE A 66 -11.30 0.25 -0.19
C ILE A 66 -11.24 1.64 0.44
N ASN A 67 -12.21 2.49 0.11
CA ASN A 67 -12.28 3.81 0.72
C ASN A 67 -12.63 3.68 2.22
N PRO A 68 -11.81 4.21 3.15
CA PRO A 68 -12.10 4.15 4.58
C PRO A 68 -13.43 4.83 4.96
N GLU A 69 -13.91 5.79 4.17
CA GLU A 69 -15.22 6.44 4.35
C GLU A 69 -16.37 5.42 4.36
N ASP A 70 -16.35 4.47 3.42
CA ASP A 70 -17.42 3.48 3.25
C ASP A 70 -17.52 2.54 4.46
N ILE A 71 -16.39 2.29 5.13
CA ILE A 71 -16.29 1.43 6.32
C ILE A 71 -16.67 2.20 7.57
N LEU A 72 -16.12 3.40 7.76
CA LEU A 72 -16.41 4.22 8.94
C LEU A 72 -17.88 4.65 8.98
N ALA A 73 -18.53 4.86 7.83
CA ALA A 73 -19.96 5.15 7.75
C ALA A 73 -20.84 4.04 8.35
N LEU A 74 -20.33 2.81 8.48
CA LEU A 74 -21.04 1.70 9.11
C LEU A 74 -21.14 1.82 10.63
N SER A 75 -20.33 2.69 11.26
CA SER A 75 -20.38 2.97 12.70
C SER A 75 -21.39 4.05 13.11
N GLY A 76 -22.05 4.68 12.13
CA GLY A 76 -23.09 5.68 12.38
C GLY A 76 -22.58 7.10 12.61
N LEU A 77 -21.31 7.37 12.31
CA LEU A 77 -20.73 8.71 12.35
C LEU A 77 -21.44 9.67 11.38
N THR A 78 -21.51 10.92 11.80
CA THR A 78 -21.90 12.04 10.95
C THR A 78 -20.81 12.39 9.94
N SER A 79 -21.15 13.13 8.89
CA SER A 79 -20.18 13.56 7.87
C SER A 79 -19.00 14.36 8.45
N TYR A 80 -19.19 15.05 9.56
CA TYR A 80 -18.11 15.80 10.23
C TYR A 80 -17.15 14.88 10.98
N GLU A 81 -17.69 13.93 11.75
CA GLU A 81 -16.89 12.95 12.50
C GLU A 81 -16.13 12.02 11.54
N LEU A 82 -16.75 11.63 10.41
CA LEU A 82 -16.08 10.87 9.36
C LEU A 82 -14.82 11.56 8.87
N LYS A 83 -14.90 12.86 8.51
CA LYS A 83 -13.74 13.63 8.04
C LYS A 83 -12.61 13.66 9.06
N THR A 84 -12.97 13.79 10.34
CA THR A 84 -12.01 13.80 11.45
C THR A 84 -11.29 12.46 11.58
N GLU A 85 -12.04 11.35 11.59
CA GLU A 85 -11.48 9.98 11.67
C GLU A 85 -10.63 9.61 10.45
N ILE A 86 -11.04 9.99 9.24
CA ILE A 86 -10.26 9.75 8.02
C ILE A 86 -8.92 10.49 8.08
N SER A 87 -8.93 11.71 8.61
CA SER A 87 -7.71 12.50 8.76
C SER A 87 -6.75 11.83 9.74
N ALA A 88 -7.26 11.30 10.85
CA ALA A 88 -6.47 10.51 11.80
C ALA A 88 -5.90 9.23 11.18
N ILE A 89 -6.69 8.47 10.40
CA ILE A 89 -6.22 7.25 9.73
C ILE A 89 -5.12 7.58 8.70
N ARG A 90 -5.26 8.67 7.94
CA ARG A 90 -4.27 9.08 6.94
C ARG A 90 -2.96 9.57 7.57
N GLN A 91 -3.01 10.20 8.74
CA GLN A 91 -1.82 10.66 9.47
C GLN A 91 -0.96 9.51 10.01
N ILE A 92 -1.53 8.33 10.20
CA ILE A 92 -0.78 7.12 10.60
C ILE A 92 0.12 6.62 9.45
N MET A 93 -0.19 6.96 8.19
CA MET A 93 0.70 6.67 7.06
C MET A 93 1.62 7.87 6.79
N PRO A 94 2.94 7.68 6.67
CA PRO A 94 3.82 8.78 6.28
C PRO A 94 3.38 9.29 4.90
N PRO A 95 3.14 10.61 4.74
CA PRO A 95 2.71 11.15 3.47
C PRO A 95 3.83 10.94 2.43
N ILE A 96 3.62 10.03 1.49
CA ILE A 96 4.51 9.86 0.35
C ILE A 96 4.34 11.11 -0.53
N GLN A 97 5.34 11.99 -0.52
CA GLN A 97 5.41 13.11 -1.44
C GLN A 97 6.01 12.63 -2.76
N PHE A 98 5.23 12.75 -3.84
CA PHE A 98 5.73 12.51 -5.19
C PHE A 98 6.27 13.81 -5.76
N VAL A 99 7.58 13.88 -6.03
CA VAL A 99 8.23 14.99 -6.72
C VAL A 99 8.50 14.57 -8.17
N LYS A 100 8.03 15.35 -9.14
CA LYS A 100 8.46 15.20 -10.54
C LYS A 100 9.78 15.92 -10.72
N MET A 101 10.86 15.17 -10.95
CA MET A 101 12.18 15.71 -11.25
C MET A 101 12.47 15.56 -12.74
N ASN A 102 12.98 16.63 -13.38
CA ASN A 102 13.55 16.54 -14.72
C ASN A 102 14.96 15.99 -14.58
N MET A 103 15.20 14.77 -15.07
CA MET A 103 16.51 14.11 -15.01
C MET A 103 17.13 14.10 -16.41
N ALA A 104 18.38 14.55 -16.51
CA ALA A 104 19.22 14.29 -17.67
C ALA A 104 19.96 12.98 -17.42
N LEU A 105 19.77 12.01 -18.32
CA LEU A 105 20.53 10.76 -18.26
C LEU A 105 21.88 10.94 -18.98
N PRO A 106 22.93 10.21 -18.54
CA PRO A 106 24.18 10.12 -19.29
C PRO A 106 23.94 9.63 -20.72
N ASN A 107 24.90 9.90 -21.61
CA ASN A 107 24.85 9.39 -22.98
C ASN A 107 25.00 7.86 -23.02
N GLU A 108 24.73 7.26 -24.18
CA GLU A 108 24.74 5.81 -24.37
C GLU A 108 26.09 5.17 -23.98
N THR A 109 27.20 5.81 -24.30
CA THR A 109 28.55 5.31 -23.99
C THR A 109 28.79 5.20 -22.49
N LEU A 110 28.49 6.26 -21.74
CA LEU A 110 28.66 6.28 -20.29
C LEU A 110 27.69 5.32 -19.60
N LEU A 111 26.49 5.14 -20.13
CA LEU A 111 25.55 4.14 -19.63
C LEU A 111 26.06 2.72 -19.87
N ALA A 112 26.65 2.43 -21.03
CA ALA A 112 27.22 1.12 -21.31
C ALA A 112 28.36 0.78 -20.35
N GLU A 113 29.30 1.71 -20.12
CA GLU A 113 30.36 1.56 -19.13
C GLU A 113 29.81 1.30 -17.72
N MET A 114 28.80 2.07 -17.30
CA MET A 114 28.13 1.86 -16.02
C MET A 114 27.51 0.47 -15.89
N PHE A 115 26.88 -0.05 -16.95
CA PHE A 115 26.31 -1.39 -16.93
C PHE A 115 27.38 -2.48 -16.94
N GLU A 116 28.50 -2.28 -17.62
CA GLU A 116 29.64 -3.20 -17.56
C GLU A 116 30.19 -3.29 -16.13
N ASP A 117 30.37 -2.15 -15.45
CA ASP A 117 30.80 -2.08 -14.05
C ASP A 117 29.80 -2.80 -13.13
N LEU A 118 28.50 -2.55 -13.30
CA LEU A 118 27.44 -3.20 -12.52
C LEU A 118 27.37 -4.72 -12.73
N LEU A 119 27.68 -5.20 -13.94
CA LEU A 119 27.65 -6.62 -14.26
C LEU A 119 28.92 -7.34 -13.78
N ALA A 120 30.04 -6.64 -13.62
CA ALA A 120 31.30 -7.21 -13.15
C ALA A 120 31.19 -7.78 -11.72
N ASP A 121 30.38 -7.14 -10.86
CA ASP A 121 30.20 -7.53 -9.47
C ASP A 121 29.10 -8.58 -9.24
N LEU A 122 28.44 -9.04 -10.31
CA LEU A 122 27.30 -9.96 -10.22
C LEU A 122 27.64 -11.38 -10.66
N ASP A 123 27.15 -12.36 -9.89
CA ASP A 123 27.12 -13.75 -10.37
C ASP A 123 26.01 -13.93 -11.41
N LEU A 124 26.42 -13.97 -12.68
CA LEU A 124 25.51 -14.15 -13.81
C LEU A 124 24.90 -15.55 -13.90
N ASN A 125 25.35 -16.50 -13.07
CA ASN A 125 24.77 -17.84 -13.00
C ASN A 125 23.62 -17.94 -11.98
N ALA A 126 23.38 -16.89 -11.18
CA ALA A 126 22.30 -16.83 -10.22
C ALA A 126 20.91 -16.77 -10.90
N PRO A 127 19.81 -17.06 -10.18
CA PRO A 127 18.47 -16.89 -10.71
C PRO A 127 18.21 -15.45 -11.19
N LYS A 128 17.59 -15.28 -12.36
CA LYS A 128 17.30 -13.96 -12.95
C LYS A 128 16.63 -12.97 -12.00
N LYS A 129 15.78 -13.47 -11.10
CA LYS A 129 15.09 -12.66 -10.09
C LYS A 129 16.06 -12.05 -9.07
N GLU A 130 17.07 -12.82 -8.68
CA GLU A 130 18.10 -12.40 -7.73
C GLU A 130 19.05 -11.39 -8.38
N ILE A 131 19.47 -11.66 -9.62
CA ILE A 131 20.26 -10.73 -10.43
C ILE A 131 19.52 -9.38 -10.59
N ALA A 132 18.24 -9.42 -10.94
CA ALA A 132 17.43 -8.21 -11.09
C ALA A 132 17.26 -7.44 -9.77
N TYR A 133 17.14 -8.15 -8.64
CA TYR A 133 17.06 -7.53 -7.32
C TYR A 133 18.37 -6.82 -6.97
N ASN A 134 19.51 -7.48 -7.18
CA ASN A 134 20.82 -6.91 -6.90
C ASN A 134 21.11 -5.72 -7.82
N LEU A 135 20.82 -5.82 -9.12
CA LEU A 135 20.94 -4.68 -10.05
C LEU A 135 20.12 -3.47 -9.59
N ALA A 136 18.87 -3.69 -9.16
CA ALA A 136 18.00 -2.60 -8.71
C ALA A 136 18.53 -1.89 -7.45
N GLN A 137 19.23 -2.60 -6.57
CA GLN A 137 19.85 -2.01 -5.37
C GLN A 137 21.04 -1.11 -5.70
N HIS A 138 21.85 -1.48 -6.69
CA HIS A 138 23.09 -0.77 -7.02
C HIS A 138 22.90 0.33 -8.09
N LEU A 139 21.82 0.26 -8.88
CA LEU A 139 21.53 1.22 -9.95
C LEU A 139 21.53 2.71 -9.49
N PRO A 140 20.94 3.09 -8.34
CA PRO A 140 20.93 4.49 -7.90
C PRO A 140 22.33 5.06 -7.67
N GLU A 141 23.22 4.26 -7.08
CA GLU A 141 24.60 4.65 -6.80
C GLU A 141 25.40 4.75 -8.11
N ALA A 142 25.31 3.74 -8.96
CA ALA A 142 25.98 3.72 -10.26
C ALA A 142 25.57 4.89 -11.17
N LEU A 143 24.28 5.27 -11.16
CA LEU A 143 23.80 6.46 -11.86
C LEU A 143 24.38 7.76 -11.28
N SER A 144 24.50 7.85 -9.95
CA SER A 144 25.09 9.02 -9.29
C SER A 144 26.58 9.16 -9.60
N GLU A 145 27.31 8.06 -9.70
CA GLU A 145 28.74 8.07 -10.05
C GLU A 145 28.94 8.41 -11.52
N THR A 146 28.15 7.82 -12.41
CA THR A 146 28.18 8.09 -13.84
C THR A 146 27.84 9.55 -14.14
N ALA A 147 26.90 10.14 -13.40
CA ALA A 147 26.58 11.57 -13.51
C ALA A 147 27.78 12.47 -13.20
N ARG A 148 28.70 12.08 -12.29
CA ARG A 148 29.92 12.86 -11.99
C ARG A 148 30.96 12.81 -13.12
N LYS A 149 30.87 11.81 -14.01
CA LYS A 149 31.73 11.70 -15.20
C LYS A 149 31.24 12.58 -16.36
N ILE A 150 30.04 13.18 -16.25
CA ILE A 150 29.53 14.12 -17.25
C ILE A 150 30.28 15.45 -17.09
N PRO A 151 30.99 15.93 -18.13
CA PRO A 151 31.70 17.21 -18.03
C PRO A 151 30.71 18.37 -17.90
N ASP A 152 31.01 19.33 -17.01
CA ASP A 152 30.19 20.53 -16.67
C ASP A 152 29.86 21.48 -17.83
N LYS A 153 30.26 21.17 -19.08
CA LYS A 153 30.12 22.10 -20.21
C LYS A 153 28.93 21.76 -21.08
N ILE A 154 27.80 22.38 -20.78
CA ILE A 154 26.80 22.77 -21.78
C ILE A 154 26.53 24.27 -21.56
N HIS A 155 27.21 25.13 -22.32
CA HIS A 155 26.85 26.53 -22.53
C HIS A 155 26.03 26.64 -23.82
#